data_AF-A0A5N1JQ67-F1
#
_entry.id   AF-A0A5N1JQ67-F1
#
_cell.length_a   1.000
_cell.length_b   1.000
_cell.length_c   1.000
_cell.angle_alpha   90.00
_cell.angle_beta   90.00
_cell.angle_gamma   90.00
#
_symmetry.space_group_name_H-M   'P 1'
#
loop_
_entity.id
_entity.type
_entity.pdbx_description
1 polymer ?
#
loop_
_entity_poly.entity_id
_entity_poly.type
_entity_poly.pdbx_seq_one_letter_code
_entity_poly.pdbx_strand_id
1 'polypeptide(L)'
;MILSKLVSIVTPLMLMALIGVVMIIYGLLNTGRENNILQFFFGIPIALGFAGMHFLIRRVLEKNNLRIWILETLIVAALWLIYPHL
;
A
#
# COMPACT_ATOMS: atom_id res chain seq x y z
N MET A 1 -6.90 12.97 -20.08
CA MET A 1 -5.46 12.72 -19.79
C MET A 1 -5.12 12.74 -18.30
N ILE A 2 -5.67 13.68 -17.52
CA ILE A 2 -5.40 13.78 -16.07
C ILE A 2 -6.07 12.65 -15.28
N LEU A 3 -7.34 12.36 -15.56
CA LEU A 3 -8.11 11.31 -14.87
C LEU A 3 -7.48 9.92 -15.02
N SER A 4 -7.03 9.55 -16.22
CA SER A 4 -6.40 8.24 -16.46
C SER A 4 -5.05 8.09 -15.75
N LYS A 5 -4.29 9.18 -15.60
CA LYS A 5 -3.06 9.20 -14.80
C LYS A 5 -3.37 9.04 -13.31
N LEU A 6 -4.35 9.79 -12.80
CA LEU A 6 -4.82 9.69 -11.41
C LEU A 6 -5.25 8.26 -11.06
N VAL A 7 -6.10 7.64 -11.89
CA VAL A 7 -6.58 6.27 -11.68
C VAL A 7 -5.45 5.22 -11.77
N SER A 8 -4.35 5.53 -12.47
CA SER A 8 -3.17 4.64 -12.52
C SER A 8 -2.22 4.77 -11.34
N ILE A 9 -2.33 5.84 -10.55
CA ILE A 9 -1.49 6.10 -9.37
C ILE A 9 -2.27 5.80 -8.11
N VAL A 10 -3.51 6.28 -8.03
CA VAL A 10 -4.44 6.01 -6.93
C VAL A 10 -5.06 4.65 -7.21
N THR A 11 -4.41 3.60 -6.72
CA THR A 11 -4.86 2.20 -6.81
C THR A 11 -4.90 1.61 -5.41
N PRO A 12 -5.67 0.54 -5.15
CA PRO A 12 -5.84 0.00 -3.81
C PRO A 12 -4.52 -0.33 -3.10
N LEU A 13 -3.55 -0.94 -3.77
CA LEU A 13 -2.25 -1.24 -3.14
C LEU A 13 -1.43 0.03 -2.92
N MET A 14 -1.50 1.02 -3.80
CA MET A 14 -0.82 2.30 -3.59
C MET A 14 -1.41 3.09 -2.41
N LEU A 15 -2.72 2.96 -2.14
CA LEU A 15 -3.33 3.51 -0.93
C LEU A 15 -2.80 2.81 0.33
N MET A 16 -2.63 1.48 0.30
CA MET A 16 -2.02 0.75 1.41
C MET A 16 -0.54 1.12 1.61
N ALA A 17 0.19 1.33 0.52
CA ALA A 17 1.56 1.83 0.58
C ALA A 17 1.63 3.22 1.22
N LEU A 18 0.68 4.11 0.90
CA LEU A 18 0.57 5.43 1.50
C LEU A 18 0.33 5.35 3.02
N ILE A 19 -0.49 4.40 3.49
CA ILE A 19 -0.67 4.16 4.94
C ILE A 19 0.68 3.82 5.59
N GLY A 20 1.48 2.95 4.96
CA GLY A 20 2.83 2.63 5.44
C GLY A 20 3.72 3.88 5.53
N VAL A 21 3.68 4.76 4.52
CA VAL A 21 4.42 6.03 4.55
C VAL A 21 3.96 6.94 5.69
N VAL A 22 2.64 7.02 5.94
CA VAL A 22 2.10 7.78 7.06
C VAL A 22 2.59 7.22 8.40
N MET A 23 2.65 5.90 8.57
CA MET A 23 3.21 5.26 9.77
C MET A 23 4.69 5.58 9.98
N ILE A 24 5.49 5.58 8.90
CA ILE A 24 6.90 5.97 8.93
C ILE A 24 7.05 7.41 9.42
N ILE A 25 6.31 8.34 8.80
CA ILE A 25 6.36 9.76 9.15
C ILE A 25 5.92 9.97 10.61
N TYR A 26 4.84 9.30 11.03
CA TYR A 26 4.35 9.39 12.40
C TYR A 26 5.36 8.87 13.41
N GLY A 27 5.99 7.72 13.13
CA GLY A 27 7.03 7.14 13.96
C GLY A 27 8.26 8.03 14.07
N LEU A 28 8.66 8.68 12.97
CA LEU A 28 9.81 9.58 12.91
C LEU A 28 9.58 10.90 13.69
N LEU A 29 8.38 11.47 13.58
CA LEU A 29 8.07 12.76 14.23
C LEU A 29 7.82 12.63 15.74
N ASN A 30 7.55 11.42 16.23
CA ASN A 30 7.17 11.19 17.63
C ASN A 30 8.11 10.20 18.35
N THR A 31 9.42 10.21 18.04
CA THR A 31 10.43 9.28 18.56
C THR A 31 10.54 9.19 20.08
N GLY A 32 10.02 10.17 20.84
CA GLY A 32 10.03 10.19 22.31
C GLY A 32 8.99 9.31 23.00
N ARG A 33 8.15 8.55 22.27
CA ARG A 33 7.19 7.59 22.88
C ARG A 33 7.49 6.17 22.40
N GLU A 34 7.54 5.21 23.33
CA GLU A 34 7.97 3.81 23.09
C GLU A 34 7.29 3.13 21.89
N ASN A 35 6.00 3.37 21.65
CA ASN A 35 5.25 2.71 20.58
C ASN A 35 5.53 3.26 19.16
N ASN A 36 6.26 4.37 19.03
CA ASN A 36 6.42 5.06 17.74
C ASN A 36 7.58 4.53 16.91
N ILE A 37 8.60 3.98 17.56
CA ILE A 37 9.67 3.23 16.90
C ILE A 37 9.09 2.02 16.17
N LEU A 38 8.14 1.33 16.82
CA LEU A 38 7.46 0.17 16.24
C LEU A 38 6.64 0.54 14.99
N GLN A 39 5.93 1.67 15.01
CA GLN A 39 5.21 2.18 13.84
C GLN A 39 6.14 2.51 12.67
N PHE A 40 7.31 3.11 12.94
CA PHE A 40 8.32 3.36 11.92
C PHE A 40 8.80 2.04 11.29
N PHE A 41 9.18 1.06 12.11
CA PHE A 41 9.67 -0.22 11.62
C PHE A 41 8.63 -1.01 10.82
N PHE A 42 7.36 -1.04 11.26
CA PHE A 42 6.31 -1.71 10.50
C PHE A 42 5.84 -0.93 9.27
N GLY A 43 5.94 0.40 9.30
CA GLY A 43 5.59 1.24 8.16
C GLY A 43 6.45 0.95 6.93
N ILE A 44 7.73 0.59 7.10
CA ILE A 44 8.67 0.31 5.99
C ILE A 44 8.22 -0.93 5.17
N PRO A 45 8.03 -2.13 5.76
CA PRO A 45 7.50 -3.28 5.03
C PRO A 45 6.14 -3.03 4.39
N ILE A 46 5.25 -2.28 5.05
CA ILE A 46 3.93 -1.93 4.50
C ILE A 46 4.11 -1.05 3.25
N ALA A 47 4.86 0.04 3.35
CA ALA A 47 5.08 0.98 2.25
C ALA A 47 5.75 0.29 1.05
N LEU A 48 6.87 -0.39 1.29
CA LEU A 48 7.66 -1.03 0.24
C LEU A 48 6.99 -2.29 -0.30
N GLY A 49 6.37 -3.09 0.56
CA GLY A 49 5.69 -4.32 0.17
C GLY A 49 4.51 -4.05 -0.76
N PHE A 50 3.64 -3.12 -0.39
CA PHE A 50 2.48 -2.78 -1.22
C PHE A 50 2.85 -2.02 -2.49
N ALA A 51 3.81 -1.08 -2.43
CA ALA A 51 4.30 -0.40 -3.63
C ALA A 51 4.98 -1.39 -4.59
N GLY A 52 5.85 -2.26 -4.06
CA GLY A 52 6.51 -3.30 -4.84
C GLY A 52 5.51 -4.26 -5.50
N MET A 53 4.51 -4.71 -4.76
CA MET A 53 3.44 -5.56 -5.29
C MET A 53 2.63 -4.85 -6.39
N HIS A 54 2.29 -3.58 -6.22
CA HIS A 54 1.66 -2.77 -7.27
C HIS A 54 2.51 -2.73 -8.55
N PHE A 55 3.82 -2.49 -8.45
CA PHE A 55 4.71 -2.48 -9.62
C PHE A 55 4.79 -3.84 -10.31
N LEU A 56 4.83 -4.94 -9.56
CA LEU A 56 4.79 -6.30 -10.11
C LEU A 56 3.48 -6.58 -10.85
N ILE A 57 2.34 -6.28 -10.23
CA ILE A 57 1.01 -6.46 -10.85
C ILE A 57 0.91 -5.63 -12.13
N ARG A 58 1.36 -4.37 -12.08
CA ARG A 58 1.36 -3.48 -13.24
C ARG A 58 2.23 -3.98 -14.38
N ARG A 59 3.35 -4.65 -14.06
CA ARG A 59 4.24 -5.31 -15.04
C ARG A 59 3.54 -6.51 -15.69
N VAL A 60 2.87 -7.35 -14.90
CA VAL A 60 2.20 -8.58 -15.36
C VAL A 60 0.95 -8.26 -16.18
N LEU A 61 0.17 -7.25 -15.80
CA LEU A 61 -1.10 -6.90 -16.45
C LEU A 61 -0.96 -5.85 -17.58
N GLU A 62 0.24 -5.68 -18.11
CA GLU A 62 0.53 -4.79 -19.26
C GLU A 62 -0.01 -3.36 -19.09
N LYS A 63 -0.03 -2.83 -17.87
CA LYS A 63 -0.56 -1.49 -17.53
C LYS A 63 -2.07 -1.31 -17.84
N ASN A 64 -2.86 -2.39 -17.94
CA ASN A 64 -4.31 -2.29 -18.04
C ASN A 64 -4.92 -1.88 -16.68
N ASN A 65 -5.26 -0.59 -16.55
CA ASN A 65 -5.74 0.01 -15.30
C ASN A 65 -6.97 -0.71 -14.70
N LEU A 66 -7.92 -1.17 -15.52
CA LEU A 66 -9.12 -1.85 -15.04
C LEU A 66 -8.76 -3.17 -14.37
N ARG A 67 -7.92 -3.99 -15.02
CA ARG A 67 -7.50 -5.28 -14.48
C ARG A 67 -6.66 -5.14 -13.21
N ILE A 68 -5.79 -4.12 -13.18
CA ILE A 68 -4.98 -3.79 -12.00
C ILE A 68 -5.91 -3.45 -10.83
N TRP A 69 -6.88 -2.56 -11.03
CA TRP A 69 -7.84 -2.19 -9.98
C TRP A 69 -8.61 -3.39 -9.43
N ILE A 70 -9.13 -4.25 -10.31
CA ILE A 70 -9.88 -5.44 -9.90
C ILE A 70 -8.98 -6.35 -9.06
N LEU A 71 -7.79 -6.71 -9.57
CA LEU A 71 -6.88 -7.61 -8.89
C LEU A 71 -6.42 -7.05 -7.53
N GLU A 72 -6.04 -5.79 -7.49
CA GLU A 72 -5.59 -5.14 -6.26
C GLU A 72 -6.72 -5.03 -5.22
N THR A 73 -7.95 -4.76 -5.65
CA THR A 73 -9.11 -4.76 -4.75
C THR A 73 -9.33 -6.13 -4.13
N LEU A 74 -9.22 -7.20 -4.94
CA LEU A 74 -9.34 -8.58 -4.45
C LEU A 74 -8.23 -8.93 -3.45
N ILE A 75 -6.99 -8.50 -3.71
CA ILE A 75 -5.86 -8.71 -2.79
C ILE A 75 -6.11 -7.99 -1.46
N VAL A 76 -6.47 -6.71 -1.50
CA VAL A 76 -6.75 -5.92 -0.29
C VAL A 76 -7.93 -6.50 0.49
N ALA A 77 -9.01 -6.91 -0.21
CA ALA A 77 -10.15 -7.56 0.41
C ALA A 77 -9.77 -8.90 1.07
N ALA A 78 -8.95 -9.71 0.40
CA ALA A 78 -8.45 -10.97 0.96
C ALA A 78 -7.59 -10.72 2.21
N LEU A 79 -6.66 -9.77 2.17
CA LEU A 79 -5.85 -9.41 3.33
C LEU A 79 -6.71 -8.93 4.50
N TRP A 80 -7.74 -8.12 4.22
CA TRP A 80 -8.68 -7.66 5.24
C TRP A 80 -9.44 -8.82 5.89
N LEU A 81 -9.86 -9.82 5.12
CA LEU A 81 -10.56 -10.99 5.63
C LEU A 81 -9.65 -11.94 6.41
N ILE A 82 -8.37 -12.05 6.03
CA ILE A 82 -7.41 -12.97 6.67
C ILE A 82 -6.82 -12.35 7.95
N TYR A 83 -6.59 -11.04 7.98
CA TYR A 83 -5.91 -10.36 9.09
C TYR A 83 -6.50 -10.64 10.49
N PRO A 84 -7.83 -10.69 10.72
CA PRO A 84 -8.41 -11.02 12.02
C PRO A 84 -8.13 -12.46 12.51
N HIS A 85 -7.65 -13.33 11.61
CA HIS A 85 -7.39 -14.74 11.86
C HIS A 85 -5.89 -15.08 11.90
N LEU A 86 -5.02 -14.07 11.73
CA LEU A 86 -3.55 -14.15 11.86
C LEU A 86 -3.12 -13.75 13.27
#